data_AF-A0A965UVF6-F1
#
_entry.id   AF-A0A965UVF6-F1
#
_cell.length_a   1.000
_cell.length_b   1.000
_cell.length_c   1.000
_cell.angle_alpha   90.00
_cell.angle_beta   90.00
_cell.angle_gamma   90.00
#
_symmetry.space_group_name_H-M   'P 1'
#
loop_
_entity.id
_entity.type
_entity.pdbx_description
1 polymer ?
#
loop_
_entity_poly.entity_id
_entity_poly.type
_entity_poly.pdbx_seq_one_letter_code
_entity_poly.pdbx_strand_id
1 'polypeptide(L)'
;MWQQLLIRTTLPTLSFYWQVRDNKIYVLAPPNSPQTMNFFYLSQAWVQDQDDVTLYKNRITKNGDIALLDATLITLYTRVKWLEMKGLDSSAAMRDFQIAFENRRGMEKGAPVLSMARDFRFPYIQPLVNTPDTGYGV
;
A
#
# COMPACT_ATOMS: atom_id res chain seq x y z
N MET A 1 -7.22 4.80 8.15
CA MET A 1 -8.69 4.63 8.31
C MET A 1 -9.36 4.18 7.01
N TRP A 2 -9.16 4.88 5.88
CA TRP A 2 -9.78 4.53 4.59
C TRP A 2 -9.45 3.11 4.06
N GLN A 3 -8.22 2.62 4.21
CA GLN A 3 -7.85 1.27 3.75
C GLN A 3 -8.71 0.17 4.38
N GLN A 4 -9.17 0.35 5.63
CA GLN A 4 -10.05 -0.63 6.28
C GLN A 4 -11.43 -0.72 5.61
N LEU A 5 -11.88 0.35 4.92
CA LEU A 5 -13.13 0.37 4.17
C LEU A 5 -13.05 -0.44 2.86
N LEU A 6 -11.85 -0.70 2.34
CA LEU A 6 -11.68 -1.54 1.14
C LEU A 6 -11.93 -3.04 1.43
N ILE A 7 -11.79 -3.44 2.69
CA ILE A 7 -11.79 -4.84 3.10
C ILE A 7 -13.07 -5.19 3.88
N ARG A 8 -13.65 -4.21 4.57
CA ARG A 8 -14.76 -4.44 5.50
C ARG A 8 -16.06 -3.89 4.92
N THR A 9 -17.13 -4.65 5.09
CA THR A 9 -18.49 -4.19 4.83
C THR A 9 -18.83 -3.01 5.74
N THR A 10 -19.25 -1.90 5.15
CA THR A 10 -19.67 -0.71 5.90
C THR A 10 -20.99 -0.99 6.61
N LEU A 11 -20.95 -1.01 7.94
CA LEU A 11 -22.12 -1.11 8.82
C LEU A 11 -22.23 0.20 9.64
N PRO A 12 -23.40 0.51 10.22
CA PRO A 12 -23.58 1.68 11.10
C PRO A 12 -22.60 1.71 12.28
N THR A 13 -22.08 0.55 12.68
CA THR A 13 -21.03 0.40 13.69
C THR A 13 -19.88 -0.43 13.12
N LEU A 14 -18.68 0.14 13.06
CA LEU A 14 -17.44 -0.58 12.75
C LEU A 14 -17.00 -1.37 13.98
N SER A 15 -17.21 -2.68 13.97
CA SER A 15 -16.82 -3.57 15.07
C SER A 15 -15.60 -4.42 14.69
N PHE A 16 -14.62 -4.50 15.58
CA PHE A 16 -13.37 -5.24 15.38
C PHE A 16 -13.45 -6.62 16.03
N TYR A 17 -13.90 -7.61 15.28
CA TYR A 17 -14.06 -8.96 15.81
C TYR A 17 -12.83 -9.84 15.70
N TRP A 18 -11.85 -9.45 14.88
CA TRP A 18 -10.67 -10.27 14.67
C TRP A 18 -9.45 -9.44 14.24
N GLN A 19 -8.27 -9.97 14.54
CA GLN A 19 -6.97 -9.37 14.23
C GLN A 19 -5.91 -10.46 14.04
N VAL A 20 -4.94 -10.21 13.16
CA VAL A 20 -3.76 -11.06 13.00
C VAL A 20 -2.64 -10.53 13.89
N ARG A 21 -2.11 -11.36 14.80
CA ARG A 21 -0.94 -11.06 15.64
C ARG A 21 -0.09 -12.31 15.81
N ASP A 22 1.23 -12.17 15.79
CA ASP A 22 2.18 -13.28 16.05
C ASP A 22 1.86 -14.56 15.27
N ASN A 23 1.57 -14.41 13.96
CA ASN A 23 1.21 -15.52 13.08
C ASN A 23 -0.04 -16.31 13.50
N LYS A 24 -0.92 -15.70 14.29
CA LYS A 24 -2.19 -16.26 14.75
C LYS A 24 -3.34 -15.29 14.47
N ILE A 25 -4.52 -15.86 14.23
CA ILE A 25 -5.76 -15.10 14.10
C ILE A 25 -6.44 -15.09 15.47
N TYR A 26 -6.58 -13.89 16.04
CA TYR A 26 -7.34 -13.67 17.26
C TYR A 26 -8.74 -13.25 16.89
N VAL A 27 -9.74 -13.93 17.43
CA VAL A 27 -11.15 -13.61 17.24
C VAL A 27 -11.76 -13.33 18.61
N LEU A 28 -12.41 -12.17 18.76
CA LEU A 28 -12.99 -11.71 20.03
C LEU A 28 -14.18 -12.57 20.46
N ALA A 29 -14.99 -13.04 19.51
CA ALA A 29 -16.15 -13.89 19.77
C ALA A 29 -16.20 -15.02 18.74
N PRO A 30 -16.46 -16.28 19.16
CA PRO A 30 -16.59 -17.39 18.23
C PRO A 30 -17.76 -17.11 17.25
N PRO A 31 -17.56 -17.32 15.94
CA PRO A 31 -18.61 -17.08 14.97
C PRO A 31 -19.68 -18.18 15.03
N ASN A 32 -20.96 -17.79 15.04
CA ASN A 32 -22.09 -18.72 15.02
C ASN A 32 -22.45 -19.22 13.60
N SER A 33 -21.80 -18.67 12.57
CA SER A 33 -21.97 -19.01 11.16
C SER A 33 -20.66 -18.79 10.39
N PRO A 34 -20.47 -19.40 9.21
CA PRO A 34 -19.28 -19.16 8.39
C PRO A 34 -19.12 -17.66 8.06
N GLN A 35 -17.94 -17.11 8.34
CA GLN A 35 -17.59 -15.72 8.02
C GLN A 35 -16.35 -15.67 7.13
N THR A 36 -16.40 -14.84 6.09
CA THR A 36 -15.24 -14.56 5.23
C THR A 36 -14.37 -13.49 5.87
N MET A 37 -13.12 -13.83 6.19
CA MET A 37 -12.13 -12.90 6.75
C MET A 37 -11.15 -12.46 5.68
N ASN A 38 -11.09 -11.16 5.41
CA ASN A 38 -10.19 -10.56 4.43
C ASN A 38 -9.19 -9.66 5.17
N PHE A 39 -7.89 -9.80 4.93
CA PHE A 39 -6.86 -8.94 5.52
C PHE A 39 -5.83 -8.51 4.47
N PHE A 40 -5.23 -7.34 4.67
CA PHE A 40 -4.04 -6.97 3.92
C PHE A 40 -2.84 -7.72 4.46
N TYR A 41 -2.02 -8.23 3.54
CA TYR A 41 -0.75 -8.83 3.86
C TYR A 41 0.30 -8.30 2.88
N LEU A 42 1.55 -8.31 3.32
CA LEU A 42 2.69 -8.03 2.46
C LEU A 42 3.27 -9.37 2.01
N SER A 43 3.06 -9.72 0.75
CA SER A 43 3.67 -10.91 0.15
C SER A 43 5.15 -10.68 -0.13
N GLN A 44 5.99 -11.68 0.13
CA GLN A 44 7.36 -11.72 -0.40
C GLN A 44 7.43 -12.28 -1.83
N ALA A 45 6.35 -12.88 -2.30
CA ALA A 45 6.30 -13.47 -3.63
C ALA A 45 5.97 -12.42 -4.68
N TRP A 46 6.92 -12.18 -5.59
CA TRP A 46 6.82 -11.17 -6.65
C TRP A 46 6.91 -11.79 -8.06
N VAL A 47 6.97 -13.12 -8.14
CA VAL A 47 7.05 -13.89 -9.38
C VAL A 47 5.91 -14.90 -9.41
N GLN A 48 5.27 -15.06 -10.56
CA GLN A 48 4.30 -16.12 -10.84
C GLN A 48 4.96 -17.22 -11.69
N ASP A 49 4.74 -18.49 -11.34
CA ASP A 49 5.29 -19.62 -12.10
C ASP A 49 4.64 -19.71 -13.49
N GLN A 50 5.46 -20.09 -14.48
CA GLN A 50 4.98 -20.32 -15.85
C GLN A 50 3.96 -21.47 -15.95
N ASP A 51 4.24 -22.57 -15.27
CA ASP A 51 3.50 -23.83 -15.42
C ASP A 51 2.28 -23.89 -14.49
N ASP A 52 2.33 -23.15 -13.37
CA ASP A 52 1.25 -23.05 -12.38
C ASP A 52 0.95 -21.60 -12.01
N VAL A 53 -0.17 -21.10 -12.52
CA VAL A 53 -0.67 -19.73 -12.30
C VAL A 53 -0.96 -19.46 -10.81
N THR A 54 -1.20 -20.49 -9.99
CA THR A 54 -1.48 -20.35 -8.56
C THR A 54 -0.21 -20.32 -7.71
N LEU A 55 0.94 -20.69 -8.27
CA LEU A 55 2.20 -20.75 -7.56
C LEU A 55 2.95 -19.42 -7.68
N TYR A 56 3.15 -18.78 -6.53
CA TYR A 56 3.93 -17.55 -6.42
C TYR A 56 5.29 -17.82 -5.76
N LYS A 57 6.34 -17.25 -6.35
CA LYS A 57 7.75 -17.46 -6.01
C LYS A 57 8.44 -16.13 -5.70
N ASN A 58 9.58 -16.21 -5.02
CA ASN A 58 10.42 -15.05 -4.66
C ASN A 58 11.61 -14.85 -5.62
N ARG A 59 11.72 -15.68 -6.66
CA ARG A 59 12.81 -15.65 -7.62
C ARG A 59 12.33 -16.16 -8.98
N ILE A 60 12.82 -15.51 -10.04
CA ILE A 60 12.66 -15.97 -11.42
C ILE A 60 13.62 -17.13 -11.65
N THR A 61 13.07 -18.25 -12.10
CA THR A 61 13.79 -19.53 -12.28
C THR A 61 13.60 -20.10 -13.68
N LYS A 62 12.44 -19.87 -14.29
CA LYS A 62 12.07 -20.31 -15.63
C LYS A 62 11.95 -19.08 -16.54
N ASN A 63 12.20 -19.25 -17.83
CA ASN A 63 12.14 -18.14 -18.78
C ASN A 63 10.73 -17.56 -18.99
N GLY A 64 9.67 -18.36 -18.80
CA GLY A 64 8.29 -17.88 -18.88
C GLY A 64 7.67 -17.53 -17.52
N ASP A 65 8.47 -17.47 -16.44
CA ASP A 65 7.99 -16.91 -15.18
C ASP A 65 7.61 -15.44 -15.38
N ILE A 66 6.50 -15.00 -14.78
CA ILE A 66 5.98 -13.64 -14.93
C ILE A 66 6.35 -12.83 -13.69
N ALA A 67 7.02 -11.69 -13.89
CA ALA A 67 7.30 -10.75 -12.80
C ALA A 67 6.05 -9.88 -12.53
N LEU A 68 5.60 -9.85 -11.28
CA LEU A 68 4.42 -9.07 -10.87
C LEU A 68 4.74 -7.59 -10.63
N LEU A 69 6.02 -7.25 -10.47
CA LEU A 69 6.47 -5.87 -10.35
C LEU A 69 6.42 -5.19 -11.72
N ASP A 70 6.32 -3.86 -11.72
CA ASP A 70 6.29 -3.08 -12.96
C ASP A 70 7.51 -3.35 -13.84
N ALA A 71 7.26 -3.69 -15.10
CA ALA A 71 8.28 -4.08 -16.06
C ALA A 71 9.30 -2.95 -16.34
N THR A 72 8.87 -1.69 -16.26
CA THR A 72 9.78 -0.54 -16.46
C THR A 72 10.76 -0.42 -15.30
N LEU A 73 10.26 -0.54 -14.06
CA LEU A 73 11.11 -0.49 -12.86
C LEU A 73 12.13 -1.62 -12.85
N ILE A 74 11.70 -2.85 -13.19
CA ILE A 74 12.61 -4.00 -13.30
C ILE A 74 13.68 -3.72 -14.35
N THR A 75 13.30 -3.22 -15.54
CA THR A 75 14.23 -2.96 -16.64
C THR A 75 15.27 -1.90 -16.26
N LEU A 76 14.83 -0.78 -15.67
CA LEU A 76 15.73 0.30 -15.25
C LEU A 76 16.71 -0.17 -14.17
N TYR A 77 16.23 -0.88 -13.16
CA TYR A 77 17.09 -1.38 -12.10
C TYR A 77 18.06 -2.46 -12.57
N THR A 78 17.63 -3.33 -13.49
CA THR A 78 18.50 -4.34 -14.10
C THR A 78 19.65 -3.67 -14.86
N ARG A 79 19.39 -2.57 -15.57
CA ARG A 79 20.43 -1.78 -16.24
C ARG A 79 21.44 -1.20 -15.25
N VAL A 80 20.98 -0.65 -14.12
CA VAL A 80 21.86 -0.14 -13.05
C VAL A 80 22.78 -1.25 -12.55
N LYS A 81 22.21 -2.40 -12.18
CA LYS A 81 22.99 -3.54 -11.66
C LYS A 81 23.94 -4.12 -12.68
N TRP A 82 23.55 -4.14 -13.96
CA TRP A 82 24.44 -4.56 -15.03
C TRP A 82 25.65 -3.64 -15.19
N LEU A 83 25.46 -2.31 -15.14
CA LEU A 83 26.57 -1.33 -15.19
C LEU A 83 27.51 -1.48 -13.99
N GLU A 84 26.96 -1.58 -12.78
CA GLU A 84 27.73 -1.78 -11.55
C GLU A 84 28.55 -3.07 -11.59
N MET A 85 27.97 -4.18 -12.06
CA MET A 85 28.68 -5.46 -12.21
C MET A 85 29.83 -5.39 -13.22
N LYS A 86 29.74 -4.49 -14.20
CA LYS A 86 30.81 -4.27 -15.19
C LYS A 86 31.84 -3.23 -14.73
N GLY A 87 31.66 -2.62 -13.56
CA GLY A 87 32.51 -1.54 -13.07
C GLY A 87 32.35 -0.24 -13.86
N LEU A 88 31.23 -0.08 -14.59
CA LEU A 88 30.91 1.13 -15.33
C LEU A 88 30.14 2.11 -14.44
N ASP A 89 30.17 3.40 -14.78
CA ASP A 89 29.38 4.40 -14.07
C ASP A 89 27.87 4.13 -14.23
N SER A 90 27.18 3.91 -13.11
CA SER A 90 25.75 3.64 -13.04
C SER A 90 24.93 4.88 -12.63
N SER A 91 25.57 6.03 -12.41
CA SER A 91 24.95 7.23 -11.82
C SER A 91 23.73 7.74 -12.60
N ALA A 92 23.82 7.79 -13.93
CA ALA A 92 22.74 8.22 -14.80
C ALA A 92 21.57 7.22 -14.78
N ALA A 93 21.86 5.93 -14.93
CA ALA A 93 20.83 4.88 -14.91
C ALA A 93 20.12 4.79 -13.54
N MET A 94 20.85 5.02 -12.45
CA MET A 94 20.28 5.04 -11.10
C MET A 94 19.35 6.23 -10.89
N ARG A 95 19.68 7.39 -11.48
CA ARG A 95 18.82 8.57 -11.47
C ARG A 95 17.51 8.31 -12.21
N ASP A 96 17.58 7.70 -13.39
CA ASP A 96 16.40 7.35 -14.18
C ASP A 96 15.48 6.39 -13.41
N PHE A 97 16.07 5.37 -12.78
CA PHE A 97 15.33 4.46 -11.89
C PHE A 97 14.65 5.20 -10.73
N GLN A 98 15.38 6.07 -10.03
CA GLN A 98 14.84 6.80 -8.89
C GLN A 98 13.66 7.70 -9.29
N ILE A 99 13.77 8.43 -10.40
CA ILE A 99 12.69 9.26 -10.91
C ILE A 99 11.45 8.42 -11.23
N ALA A 100 11.64 7.30 -11.94
CA ALA A 100 10.54 6.40 -12.29
C ALA A 100 9.88 5.76 -11.05
N PHE A 101 10.67 5.44 -10.02
CA PHE A 101 10.19 4.91 -8.75
C PHE A 101 9.38 5.95 -7.97
N GLU A 102 9.90 7.16 -7.84
CA GLU A 102 9.23 8.27 -7.13
C GLU A 102 7.91 8.64 -7.79
N ASN A 103 7.89 8.74 -9.12
CA ASN A 103 6.68 9.04 -9.88
C ASN A 103 5.59 7.99 -9.63
N ARG A 104 5.93 6.70 -9.66
CA ARG A 104 4.96 5.62 -9.42
C ARG A 104 4.49 5.57 -7.97
N ARG A 105 5.39 5.80 -7.01
CA ARG A 105 5.06 5.89 -5.58
C ARG A 105 4.06 7.02 -5.31
N GLY A 106 4.17 8.14 -6.03
CA GLY A 106 3.29 9.29 -5.87
C GLY A 106 1.87 9.13 -6.44
N MET A 107 1.61 8.15 -7.30
CA MET A 107 0.32 8.05 -8.02
C MET A 107 -0.83 7.47 -7.19
N GLU A 108 -0.57 6.77 -6.09
CA GLU A 108 -1.65 6.16 -5.28
C GLU A 108 -2.47 7.19 -4.49
N LYS A 109 -1.90 8.39 -4.29
CA LYS A 109 -2.59 9.53 -3.69
C LYS A 109 -2.59 10.67 -4.70
N GLY A 110 -3.77 11.03 -5.20
CA GLY A 110 -3.91 12.19 -6.08
C GLY A 110 -3.18 13.39 -5.48
N ALA A 111 -2.29 14.01 -6.27
CA ALA A 111 -1.59 15.20 -5.84
C ALA A 111 -2.64 16.24 -5.40
N PRO A 112 -2.43 16.95 -4.27
CA PRO A 112 -3.36 17.99 -3.88
C PRO A 112 -3.51 18.96 -5.04
N VAL A 113 -4.75 19.30 -5.40
CA VAL A 113 -5.02 20.35 -6.38
C VAL A 113 -4.42 21.63 -5.81
N LEU A 114 -3.32 22.08 -6.40
CA LEU A 114 -2.65 23.31 -5.98
C LEU A 114 -3.53 24.48 -6.41
N SER A 115 -4.38 24.93 -5.49
CA SER A 115 -5.19 26.13 -5.68
C SER A 115 -4.29 27.36 -5.55
N MET A 116 -4.23 28.18 -6.59
CA MET A 116 -3.65 29.53 -6.52
C MET A 116 -4.61 30.52 -5.84
N ALA A 117 -5.87 30.13 -5.61
CA ALA A 117 -6.79 30.91 -4.78
C ALA A 117 -6.42 30.70 -3.30
N ARG A 118 -6.30 31.82 -2.58
CA ARG A 118 -6.10 31.85 -1.12
C ARG A 118 -7.27 31.13 -0.47
N ASP A 119 -7.03 29.91 0.01
CA ASP A 119 -8.04 29.10 0.69
C ASP A 119 -8.32 29.72 2.07
N PHE A 120 -9.29 30.64 2.14
CA PHE A 120 -9.85 31.11 3.39
C PHE A 120 -10.79 30.03 3.95
N ARG A 121 -10.24 28.88 4.34
CA ARG A 121 -10.96 28.00 5.26
C ARG A 121 -10.95 28.70 6.61
N PHE A 122 -12.00 29.46 6.88
CA PHE A 122 -12.32 29.80 8.25
C PHE A 122 -12.53 28.48 8.99
N PRO A 123 -11.79 28.19 10.08
CA PRO A 123 -12.18 27.10 10.95
C PRO A 123 -13.54 27.48 11.52
N TYR A 124 -14.60 26.91 10.96
CA TYR A 124 -15.93 26.99 11.57
C TYR A 124 -15.79 26.53 13.03
N ILE A 125 -16.52 27.19 13.93
CA ILE A 125 -16.50 26.90 15.37
C ILE A 125 -16.61 25.38 15.57
N GLN A 126 -15.49 24.75 15.94
CA GLN A 126 -15.38 23.31 16.06
C GLN A 126 -15.38 22.97 17.55
N PRO A 127 -16.32 22.13 18.04
CA PRO A 127 -16.51 21.86 19.47
C PRO A 127 -15.26 21.36 20.21
N LEU A 128 -14.32 20.77 19.47
CA LEU A 128 -13.12 20.15 20.03
C LEU A 128 -11.92 21.10 20.15
N VAL A 129 -11.95 22.26 19.50
CA VAL A 129 -10.75 23.10 19.34
C VAL A 129 -10.99 24.57 19.68
N ASN A 130 -12.19 25.11 19.42
CA ASN A 130 -12.44 26.56 19.42
C ASN A 130 -13.67 26.98 20.25
N THR A 131 -14.30 26.06 20.99
CA THR A 131 -15.45 26.37 21.87
C THR A 131 -15.01 26.23 23.33
N PRO A 132 -15.30 27.19 24.22
CA PRO A 132 -14.99 27.04 25.65
C PRO A 132 -15.66 25.80 26.23
N ASP A 133 -14.94 25.06 27.07
CA ASP A 133 -15.46 23.89 27.77
C ASP A 133 -16.66 24.31 28.65
N THR A 134 -17.85 23.79 28.31
CA THR A 134 -19.10 24.09 29.01
C THR A 134 -19.25 23.32 30.33
N GLY A 135 -18.27 22.49 30.71
CA GLY A 135 -18.30 21.70 31.94
C GLY A 135 -19.28 20.52 31.91
N TYR A 136 -19.86 20.24 30.74
CA TYR A 136 -20.58 19.01 30.45
C TYR A 136 -19.83 18.35 29.29
N GLY A 137 -19.04 17.31 29.60
CA GLY A 137 -18.31 16.54 28.61
C GLY A 137 -19.22 15.97 27.51
N VAL A 138 -18.59 15.58 26.39
CA VAL A 138 -19.21 15.03 25.16
C VAL A 138 -20.44 14.16 25.42
#